data_AF-A0A067JIK3-F1
#
_entry.id   AF-A0A067JIK3-F1
#
_cell.length_a   1.000
_cell.length_b   1.000
_cell.length_c   1.000
_cell.angle_alpha   90.00
_cell.angle_beta   90.00
_cell.angle_gamma   90.00
#
_symmetry.space_group_name_H-M   'P 1'
#
loop_
_entity.id
_entity.type
_entity.pdbx_description
1 polymer ?
#
loop_
_entity_poly.entity_id
_entity_poly.type
_entity_poly.pdbx_seq_one_letter_code
_entity_poly.pdbx_strand_id
1 'polypeptide(L)'
;MANASELKEQLQILVQAILDEEDYSLGITDQIINILTALKKLKLKKLKNSSDDSLKVVDDCVVPDEFKCPISRELMTDPVILATGR
;
A
#
# COMPACT_ATOMS: atom_id res chain seq x y z
N MET A 1 2.71 -21.81 11.61
CA MET A 1 2.62 -20.53 10.88
C MET A 1 2.07 -20.86 9.51
N ALA A 2 0.92 -20.30 9.11
CA ALA A 2 0.35 -20.57 7.79
C ALA A 2 1.33 -20.13 6.70
N ASN A 3 1.57 -21.00 5.72
CA ASN A 3 2.52 -20.74 4.65
C ASN A 3 1.88 -19.85 3.58
N ALA A 4 2.70 -19.06 2.88
CA ALA A 4 2.19 -18.12 1.86
C ALA A 4 1.46 -18.79 0.69
N SER A 5 1.72 -20.08 0.42
CA SER A 5 1.02 -20.89 -0.59
C SER A 5 -0.40 -21.26 -0.15
N GLU A 6 -0.55 -21.68 1.10
CA GLU A 6 -1.83 -22.08 1.69
C GLU A 6 -2.82 -20.90 1.77
N LEU A 7 -2.31 -19.72 2.15
CA LEU A 7 -3.11 -18.49 2.15
C LEU A 7 -3.56 -18.06 0.75
N LYS A 8 -2.78 -18.37 -0.30
CA LYS A 8 -3.19 -18.08 -1.69
C LYS A 8 -4.28 -19.02 -2.18
N GLU A 9 -4.19 -20.30 -1.81
CA GLU A 9 -5.21 -21.30 -2.15
C GLU A 9 -6.54 -20.96 -1.48
N GLN A 10 -6.52 -20.61 -0.18
CA GLN A 10 -7.72 -20.15 0.53
C GLN A 10 -8.31 -18.87 -0.09
N LEU A 11 -7.46 -17.90 -0.46
CA LEU A 11 -7.93 -16.69 -1.15
C LEU A 11 -8.61 -17.03 -2.47
N GLN A 12 -8.04 -17.96 -3.25
CA GLN A 12 -8.60 -18.35 -4.54
C GLN A 12 -9.99 -18.98 -4.40
N ILE A 13 -10.19 -19.83 -3.39
CA ILE A 13 -11.49 -20.42 -3.08
C ILE A 13 -12.51 -19.35 -2.69
N LEU A 14 -12.14 -18.41 -1.82
CA LEU A 14 -13.05 -17.34 -1.38
C LEU A 14 -13.40 -16.34 -2.49
N VAL A 15 -12.45 -16.04 -3.37
CA VAL A 15 -12.70 -15.18 -4.54
C VAL A 15 -13.61 -15.89 -5.52
N GLN A 16 -13.42 -17.20 -5.74
CA GLN A 16 -14.30 -17.99 -6.59
C GLN A 16 -15.74 -18.01 -6.04
N ALA A 17 -15.90 -18.16 -4.72
CA ALA A 17 -17.20 -18.09 -4.05
C ALA A 17 -17.92 -16.74 -4.23
N ILE A 18 -17.19 -15.63 -4.39
CA ILE A 18 -17.80 -14.32 -4.72
C ILE A 18 -18.22 -14.27 -6.20
N LEU A 19 -17.42 -14.86 -7.09
CA LEU A 19 -17.67 -14.82 -8.53
C LEU A 19 -18.86 -15.71 -8.94
N ASP A 20 -19.13 -16.77 -8.19
CA ASP A 20 -20.20 -17.73 -8.49
C ASP A 20 -21.60 -17.26 -8.01
N GLU A 21 -21.76 -15.98 -7.65
CA GLU A 21 -23.03 -15.29 -7.30
C GLU A 21 -23.92 -15.99 -6.24
N GLU A 22 -23.35 -16.86 -5.39
CA GLU A 22 -24.02 -17.35 -4.19
C GLU A 22 -23.92 -16.28 -3.09
N ASP A 23 -25.06 -15.91 -2.48
CA ASP A 23 -25.21 -14.90 -1.41
C ASP A 23 -23.97 -14.76 -0.51
N TYR A 24 -23.06 -13.86 -0.90
CA TYR A 24 -21.78 -13.75 -0.21
C TYR A 24 -22.01 -12.97 1.09
N SER A 25 -21.80 -13.63 2.22
CA SER A 25 -21.93 -12.98 3.51
C SER A 25 -20.80 -11.97 3.75
N LEU A 26 -21.05 -10.96 4.58
CA LEU A 26 -20.02 -10.04 5.09
C LEU A 26 -18.80 -10.80 5.65
N GLY A 27 -19.04 -11.98 6.25
CA GLY A 27 -17.99 -12.83 6.80
C GLY A 27 -17.00 -13.37 5.76
N ILE A 28 -17.40 -13.55 4.50
CA ILE A 28 -16.48 -13.93 3.41
C ILE A 28 -15.57 -12.74 3.07
N THR A 29 -16.14 -11.53 3.06
CA THR A 29 -15.40 -10.29 2.83
C THR A 29 -14.34 -10.07 3.92
N ASP A 30 -14.72 -10.23 5.18
CA ASP A 30 -13.78 -10.11 6.32
C ASP A 30 -12.64 -11.13 6.26
N GLN A 31 -12.96 -12.36 5.83
CA GLN A 31 -11.95 -13.42 5.65
C GLN A 31 -10.96 -13.06 4.53
N ILE A 32 -11.44 -12.55 3.40
CA ILE A 32 -10.59 -12.10 2.30
C ILE A 32 -9.69 -10.96 2.73
N ILE A 33 -10.23 -9.96 3.44
CA ILE A 33 -9.45 -8.83 3.96
C ILE A 33 -8.34 -9.33 4.89
N ASN A 34 -8.65 -10.27 5.78
CA ASN A 34 -7.66 -10.87 6.68
C ASN A 34 -6.56 -11.63 5.93
N ILE A 35 -6.92 -12.47 4.95
CA ILE A 35 -5.96 -13.24 4.15
C ILE A 35 -5.08 -12.32 3.30
N LEU A 36 -5.65 -11.31 2.64
CA LEU A 36 -4.90 -10.31 1.88
C LEU A 36 -3.94 -9.52 2.78
N THR A 37 -4.39 -9.14 3.97
CA THR A 37 -3.55 -8.44 4.96
C THR A 37 -2.39 -9.32 5.43
N ALA A 38 -2.64 -10.60 5.70
CA ALA A 38 -1.61 -11.56 6.05
C ALA A 38 -0.59 -11.74 4.91
N LEU A 39 -1.06 -11.91 3.66
CA LEU A 39 -0.20 -12.03 2.49
C LEU A 39 0.63 -10.76 2.24
N LYS A 40 0.06 -9.56 2.44
CA LYS A 40 0.79 -8.28 2.35
C LYS A 40 1.89 -8.22 3.40
N LYS A 41 1.60 -8.58 4.66
CA LYS A 41 2.60 -8.64 5.74
C LYS A 41 3.71 -9.65 5.43
N LEU A 42 3.38 -10.82 4.87
CA LEU A 42 4.38 -11.82 4.47
C LEU A 42 5.25 -11.36 3.30
N LYS A 43 4.67 -10.69 2.29
CA LYS A 43 5.42 -10.06 1.21
C LYS A 43 6.40 -9.01 1.75
N LEU A 44 5.94 -8.11 2.62
CA LEU A 44 6.80 -7.08 3.23
C LEU A 44 7.91 -7.68 4.10
N LYS A 45 7.64 -8.77 4.83
CA LYS A 45 8.66 -9.49 5.61
C LYS A 45 9.70 -10.18 4.72
N LYS A 46 9.26 -10.91 3.69
CA LYS A 46 10.17 -11.55 2.73
C LYS A 46 11.12 -10.55 2.10
N LEU A 47 10.58 -9.38 1.78
CA LEU A 47 11.24 -8.29 1.13
C LEU A 47 12.28 -7.58 2.04
N LYS A 48 12.02 -7.49 3.35
CA LYS A 48 12.98 -7.00 4.34
C LYS A 48 14.09 -8.01 4.66
N ASN A 49 13.82 -9.30 4.46
CA ASN A 49 14.76 -10.38 4.77
C ASN A 49 15.65 -10.76 3.57
N SER A 50 15.27 -10.36 2.35
CA SER A 50 16.17 -10.35 1.19
C SER A 50 17.01 -9.08 1.25
N SER A 51 18.26 -9.23 1.66
CA SER A 51 19.30 -8.21 1.73
C SER A 51 19.62 -7.63 0.35
N ASP A 52 18.75 -6.77 -0.16
CA ASP A 52 19.06 -5.82 -1.22
C ASP A 52 18.43 -4.48 -0.87
N ASP A 53 19.30 -3.49 -0.76
CA ASP A 53 19.09 -2.08 -0.41
C ASP A 53 18.26 -1.34 -1.47
N SER A 54 17.14 -1.90 -1.91
CA SER A 54 16.40 -1.42 -3.09
C SER A 54 14.93 -1.15 -2.83
N LEU A 55 14.53 -1.07 -1.56
CA LEU A 55 13.23 -0.54 -1.18
C LEU A 55 13.43 0.58 -0.19
N LYS A 56 14.04 1.62 -0.72
CA LYS A 56 13.36 2.89 -0.65
C LYS A 56 11.91 2.62 -1.07
N VAL A 57 11.02 2.52 -0.07
CA VAL A 57 9.63 2.99 -0.23
C VAL A 57 9.73 4.11 -1.22
N VAL A 58 9.16 3.98 -2.42
CA VAL A 58 9.21 4.99 -3.49
C VAL A 58 9.18 6.39 -2.89
N ASP A 59 10.38 6.91 -2.60
CA ASP A 59 10.65 8.26 -2.14
C ASP A 59 10.80 9.13 -3.39
N ASP A 60 10.41 8.58 -4.54
CA ASP A 60 9.93 9.30 -5.71
C ASP A 60 8.55 9.92 -5.46
N CYS A 61 8.22 10.25 -4.20
CA CYS A 61 7.32 11.38 -3.97
C CYS A 61 8.11 12.62 -4.38
N VAL A 62 8.31 12.79 -5.69
CA VAL A 62 8.87 14.00 -6.28
C VAL A 62 7.84 15.06 -5.97
N VAL A 63 8.08 15.77 -4.87
CA VAL A 63 7.27 16.92 -4.48
C VAL A 63 7.27 17.87 -5.66
N PRO A 64 6.09 18.19 -6.25
CA PRO A 64 6.02 19.17 -7.32
C PRO A 64 6.63 20.49 -6.88
N ASP A 65 7.31 21.19 -7.79
CA ASP A 65 8.07 22.39 -7.44
C ASP A 65 7.19 23.53 -6.89
N GLU A 66 5.89 23.51 -7.17
CA GLU A 66 4.89 24.43 -6.63
C GLU A 66 4.74 24.33 -5.10
N PHE A 67 5.02 23.16 -4.52
CA PHE A 67 4.96 22.95 -3.07
C PHE A 67 6.30 23.19 -2.38
N LYS A 68 7.35 23.54 -3.14
CA LYS A 68 8.68 23.83 -2.60
C LYS A 68 8.89 25.32 -2.45
N CYS A 69 9.57 25.72 -1.38
CA CYS A 69 9.99 27.09 -1.21
C CYS A 69 10.94 27.51 -2.36
N PRO A 70 10.70 28.65 -3.02
CA PRO A 70 11.54 29.09 -4.14
C PRO A 70 13.00 29.36 -3.74
N ILE A 71 13.26 29.57 -2.44
CA ILE A 71 14.60 29.84 -1.90
C ILE A 71 15.27 28.53 -1.46
N SER A 72 14.63 27.75 -0.57
CA SER A 72 15.26 26.55 0.00
C SER A 72 15.14 25.30 -0.88
N ARG A 73 14.19 25.27 -1.83
CA ARG A 73 13.83 24.08 -2.63
C ARG A 73 13.36 22.88 -1.79
N GLU A 74 13.01 23.12 -0.54
CA GLU A 74 12.41 22.14 0.36
C GLU A 74 10.90 22.34 0.43
N LEU A 75 10.18 21.32 0.86
CA LEU A 75 8.72 21.37 1.04
C LEU A 75 8.33 22.53 1.97
N MET A 76 7.41 23.38 1.53
CA MET A 76 6.91 24.49 2.34
C MET A 76 6.16 23.95 3.57
N THR A 77 6.58 24.35 4.76
CA THR A 77 5.87 24.05 6.02
C THR A 77 4.86 25.13 6.39
N ASP A 78 5.11 26.37 5.95
CA ASP A 78 4.27 27.55 6.23
C ASP A 78 4.25 28.49 5.00
N PRO A 79 3.36 28.26 4.02
CA PRO A 79 3.29 29.09 2.81
C PRO A 79 2.70 30.47 3.11
N VAL A 80 3.35 31.52 2.60
CA VAL A 80 2.89 32.90 2.72
C VAL A 80 2.61 33.44 1.32
N ILE A 81 1.50 34.17 1.16
CA ILE A 81 1.10 34.78 -0.11
C ILE A 81 1.55 36.24 -0.13
N LEU A 82 2.40 36.59 -1.09
CA LEU A 82 2.81 37.96 -1.38
C LEU A 82 1.70 38.72 -2.12
N ALA A 83 1.77 40.05 -2.11
CA ALA A 83 0.82 40.90 -2.85
C ALA A 83 0.80 40.61 -4.37
N THR A 84 1.85 39.96 -4.88
CA THR A 84 1.95 39.47 -6.27
C THR A 84 1.18 38.17 -6.53
N GLY A 85 0.57 37.57 -5.49
CA GLY A 85 -0.20 36.33 -5.57
C GLY A 85 0.64 35.05 -5.59
N ARG A 86 1.90 35.13 -5.14
CA ARG A 86 2.84 34.01 -5.04
C ARG A 86 3.17 33.69 -3.59
#